data_AF-A0A536A3V4-F1
#
_entry.id   AF-A0A536A3V4-F1
#
_cell.length_a   1.000
_cell.length_b   1.000
_cell.length_c   1.000
_cell.angle_alpha   90.00
_cell.angle_beta   90.00
_cell.angle_gamma   90.00
#
_symmetry.space_group_name_H-M   'P 1'
#
loop_
_entity.id
_entity.type
_entity.pdbx_description
1 polymer ?
#
loop_
_entity_poly.entity_id
_entity_poly.type
_entity_poly.pdbx_seq_one_letter_code
_entity_poly.pdbx_strand_id
1 'polypeptide(L)'
;PRYGFECQLDKIAEDLGLDPLEYRKRILQPANSRTVNDLRITSMGLGECLDALGRATRFSDRRGQLGRGKGIGIAGSAYISGAGLPIYWNEMPHSGAEIRIDRGGGVTVMCGTAEIGQGSDNVLASVAAETLGIMPSDVHVVSGDTSLAPVDLGSYSSRVTFMAGNAVKDAATKLRSRLLAVAAERLEVPADRLLSAYGRIYDRADPEKFLPFADAAVLAESKDGPLVAAGSYTPPKGIGGTFKGAGVGPTPAYSYQAAVAEVSVDLETGTVTVDKITTAHDCGRALNPANVEGQVEGAAYMGYGEIIGEEQVFRGGLHKKPSLLDYKIPTSLDTPALEVIVVESVDAEGPFGAKEAGEGPLNPVIPAIANAVYDAIRVRFDETPITAEKVLDALGKRDNRGIAKSRIGPEGLGDGKADPKRALRRLGASTDARERKRTS
;
A
#
# COMPACT_ATOMS: atom_id res chain seq x y z
N PRO A 1 -1.94 9.46 11.78
CA PRO A 1 -0.84 9.32 12.78
C PRO A 1 0.56 9.05 12.18
N ARG A 2 0.66 8.54 10.94
CA ARG A 2 1.95 8.25 10.29
C ARG A 2 2.89 9.46 10.20
N TYR A 3 2.36 10.62 9.80
CA TYR A 3 3.12 11.89 9.74
C TYR A 3 3.90 12.16 11.04
N GLY A 4 3.19 12.22 12.17
CA GLY A 4 3.81 12.50 13.46
C GLY A 4 4.84 11.45 13.87
N PHE A 5 4.61 10.17 13.57
CA PHE A 5 5.56 9.10 13.87
C PHE A 5 6.85 9.23 13.06
N GLU A 6 6.76 9.43 11.74
CA GLU A 6 7.93 9.52 10.87
C GLU A 6 8.74 10.81 11.09
N CYS A 7 8.07 11.94 11.32
CA CYS A 7 8.73 13.18 11.72
C CYS A 7 9.43 13.00 13.08
N GLN A 8 8.83 12.28 14.03
CA GLN A 8 9.45 11.99 15.33
C GLN A 8 10.66 11.06 15.19
N LEU A 9 10.58 10.04 14.34
CA LEU A 9 11.74 9.18 14.05
C LEU A 9 12.90 9.99 13.45
N ASP A 10 12.62 10.92 12.54
CA ASP A 10 13.65 11.78 11.95
C ASP A 10 14.27 12.73 12.97
N LYS A 11 13.45 13.31 13.88
CA LYS A 11 13.95 14.12 15.01
C LYS A 11 14.89 13.31 15.91
N ILE A 12 14.52 12.07 16.24
CA ILE A 12 15.36 11.18 17.07
C ILE A 12 16.67 10.84 16.34
N ALA A 13 16.62 10.56 15.04
CA ALA A 13 17.81 10.29 14.25
C ALA A 13 18.76 11.50 14.28
N GLU A 14 18.24 12.71 14.08
CA GLU A 14 19.01 13.95 14.15
C GLU A 14 19.65 14.16 15.53
N ASP A 15 18.86 14.07 16.61
CA ASP A 15 19.34 14.27 17.99
C ASP A 15 20.45 13.27 18.40
N LEU A 16 20.42 12.07 17.82
CA LEU A 16 21.40 11.01 18.06
C LEU A 16 22.55 10.98 17.05
N GLY A 17 22.55 11.85 16.03
CA GLY A 17 23.53 11.84 14.95
C GLY A 17 23.51 10.55 14.11
N LEU A 18 22.34 9.93 13.97
CA LEU A 18 22.13 8.72 13.16
C LEU A 18 21.67 9.08 11.76
N ASP A 19 22.11 8.29 10.77
CA ASP A 19 21.50 8.32 9.44
C ASP A 19 20.02 7.90 9.51
N PRO A 20 19.06 8.71 9.04
CA PRO A 20 17.64 8.41 9.18
C PRO A 20 17.14 7.19 8.39
N LEU A 21 17.81 6.82 7.30
CA LEU A 21 17.47 5.64 6.50
C LEU A 21 17.93 4.38 7.25
N GLU A 22 19.18 4.36 7.69
CA GLU A 22 19.75 3.26 8.46
C GLU A 22 19.07 3.10 9.82
N TYR A 23 18.64 4.19 10.45
CA TYR A 23 17.86 4.10 11.69
C TYR A 23 16.53 3.37 11.49
N ARG A 24 15.81 3.63 10.39
CA ARG A 24 14.56 2.93 10.05
C ARG A 24 14.79 1.44 9.81
N LYS A 25 15.89 1.07 9.15
CA LYS A 25 16.27 -0.33 8.94
C LYS A 25 16.52 -1.08 10.26
N ARG A 26 17.08 -0.41 11.27
CA ARG A 26 17.38 -1.02 12.58
C ARG A 26 16.14 -1.37 13.42
N ILE A 27 14.99 -0.76 13.14
CA ILE A 27 13.77 -0.92 13.95
C ILE A 27 12.68 -1.75 13.26
N LEU A 28 13.01 -2.40 12.14
CA LEU A 28 12.09 -3.27 11.42
C LEU A 28 11.69 -4.49 12.25
N GLN A 29 10.44 -4.92 12.11
CA GLN A 29 10.00 -6.20 12.64
C GLN A 29 10.38 -7.32 11.66
N PRO A 30 10.68 -8.54 12.15
CA PRO A 30 10.90 -9.67 11.26
C PRO A 30 9.59 -10.09 10.57
N ALA A 31 9.69 -10.75 9.41
CA ALA A 31 8.56 -11.44 8.80
C ALA A 31 8.07 -12.57 9.72
N ASN A 32 6.82 -13.02 9.53
CA ASN A 32 6.18 -14.05 10.37
C ASN A 32 6.20 -13.72 11.87
N SER A 33 6.07 -12.45 12.22
CA SER A 33 6.09 -11.96 13.59
C SER A 33 4.72 -11.46 14.05
N ARG A 34 4.62 -11.15 15.34
CA ARG A 34 3.43 -10.59 15.96
C ARG A 34 3.81 -9.32 16.70
N THR A 35 3.12 -8.22 16.40
CA THR A 35 3.35 -6.94 17.07
C THR A 35 2.83 -6.97 18.50
N VAL A 36 3.25 -5.98 19.31
CA VAL A 36 2.75 -5.80 20.69
C VAL A 36 1.25 -5.54 20.77
N ASN A 37 0.61 -5.13 19.66
CA ASN A 37 -0.83 -4.93 19.55
C ASN A 37 -1.52 -6.12 18.84
N ASP A 38 -0.90 -7.30 18.85
CA ASP A 38 -1.44 -8.55 18.32
C ASP A 38 -1.69 -8.59 16.80
N LEU A 39 -1.09 -7.67 16.05
CA LEU A 39 -1.13 -7.70 14.59
C LEU A 39 -0.16 -8.77 14.06
N ARG A 40 -0.67 -9.67 13.21
CA ARG A 40 0.12 -10.74 12.57
C ARG A 40 0.79 -10.22 11.29
N ILE A 41 2.11 -10.28 11.24
CA ILE A 41 2.92 -9.92 10.07
C ILE A 41 3.31 -11.21 9.35
N THR A 42 2.94 -11.36 8.09
CA THR A 42 3.25 -12.53 7.24
C THR A 42 4.53 -12.31 6.42
N SER A 43 4.69 -11.11 5.86
CA SER A 43 5.86 -10.66 5.08
C SER A 43 6.34 -9.28 5.55
N MET A 44 7.57 -8.88 5.20
CA MET A 44 8.14 -7.57 5.57
C MET A 44 9.10 -7.06 4.47
N GLY A 45 8.59 -6.37 3.45
CA GLY A 45 9.41 -5.78 2.38
C GLY A 45 9.91 -4.35 2.65
N LEU A 46 9.69 -3.77 3.84
CA LEU A 46 10.11 -2.39 4.12
C LEU A 46 11.64 -2.21 4.04
N GLY A 47 12.41 -3.22 4.46
CA GLY A 47 13.87 -3.19 4.37
C GLY A 47 14.35 -3.10 2.92
N GLU A 48 13.78 -3.91 2.04
CA GLU A 48 14.07 -3.89 0.60
C GLU A 48 13.66 -2.56 -0.04
N CYS A 49 12.53 -1.98 0.37
CA CYS A 49 12.12 -0.64 -0.05
C CYS A 49 13.16 0.42 0.34
N LEU A 50 13.62 0.42 1.60
CA LEU A 50 14.62 1.37 2.09
C LEU A 50 15.97 1.21 1.37
N ASP A 51 16.40 -0.03 1.12
CA ASP A 51 17.63 -0.32 0.39
C ASP A 51 17.55 0.12 -1.07
N ALA A 52 16.41 -0.11 -1.73
CA ALA A 52 16.18 0.33 -3.10
C ALA A 52 16.20 1.86 -3.21
N LEU A 53 15.56 2.57 -2.28
CA LEU A 53 15.60 4.03 -2.22
C LEU A 53 17.02 4.55 -1.95
N GLY A 54 17.74 3.94 -1.02
CA GLY A 54 19.13 4.30 -0.73
C GLY A 54 20.01 4.23 -1.98
N ARG A 55 19.87 3.16 -2.78
CA ARG A 55 20.58 3.01 -4.07
C ARG A 55 20.14 4.04 -5.11
N ALA A 56 18.84 4.20 -5.31
CA ALA A 56 18.30 5.05 -6.38
C ALA A 56 18.54 6.55 -6.15
N THR A 57 18.46 6.99 -4.89
CA THR A 57 18.46 8.42 -4.55
C THR A 57 19.79 8.91 -3.97
N ARG A 58 20.64 7.97 -3.53
CA ARG A 58 21.85 8.25 -2.73
C ARG A 58 21.56 9.11 -1.50
N PHE A 59 20.44 8.84 -0.84
CA PHE A 59 19.92 9.63 0.29
C PHE A 59 20.99 10.00 1.33
N SER A 60 21.69 9.00 1.88
CA SER A 60 22.67 9.18 2.95
C SER A 60 23.88 10.03 2.54
N ASP A 61 24.27 9.99 1.26
CA ASP A 61 25.38 10.78 0.74
C ASP A 61 25.01 12.26 0.53
N ARG A 62 23.72 12.52 0.29
CA ARG A 62 23.21 13.84 -0.12
C ARG A 62 22.62 14.65 1.03
N ARG A 63 22.02 14.00 2.04
CA ARG A 63 21.38 14.68 3.17
C ARG A 63 22.35 15.65 3.84
N GLY A 64 21.92 16.89 4.03
CA GLY A 64 22.75 17.95 4.62
C GLY A 64 23.87 18.49 3.72
N GLN A 65 24.02 18.00 2.48
CA GLN A 65 25.06 18.45 1.54
C GLN A 65 24.52 19.29 0.37
N LEU A 66 23.21 19.49 0.25
CA LEU A 66 22.58 20.18 -0.89
C LEU A 66 22.63 21.72 -0.81
N GLY A 67 23.08 22.26 0.32
CA GLY A 67 23.10 23.70 0.59
C GLY A 67 21.77 24.23 1.13
N ARG A 68 21.80 25.46 1.65
CA ARG A 68 20.62 26.08 2.26
C ARG A 68 19.52 26.30 1.21
N GLY A 69 18.28 25.97 1.56
CA GLY A 69 17.13 26.08 0.66
C GLY A 69 16.98 24.88 -0.26
N LYS A 70 17.81 23.84 -0.16
CA LYS A 70 17.60 22.55 -0.83
C LYS A 70 17.69 21.43 0.18
N GLY A 71 16.82 20.44 0.07
CA GLY A 71 16.77 19.37 1.07
C GLY A 71 16.25 18.06 0.50
N ILE A 72 16.61 16.99 1.20
CA ILE A 72 16.16 15.63 0.90
C ILE A 72 15.66 14.97 2.18
N GLY A 73 14.51 14.30 2.10
CA GLY A 73 13.84 13.71 3.24
C GLY A 73 13.34 12.31 2.94
N ILE A 74 13.26 11.47 3.97
CA ILE A 74 12.80 10.09 3.87
C ILE A 74 11.72 9.80 4.91
N ALA A 75 10.81 8.89 4.57
CA ALA A 75 9.88 8.28 5.50
C ALA A 75 9.46 6.87 5.05
N GLY A 76 9.03 6.05 6.01
CA GLY A 76 8.48 4.71 5.77
C GLY A 76 7.04 4.56 6.28
N SER A 77 6.31 3.58 5.77
CA SER A 77 4.98 3.20 6.24
C SER A 77 4.68 1.73 5.98
N ALA A 78 3.56 1.28 6.53
CA ALA A 78 2.90 0.03 6.22
C ALA A 78 1.39 0.30 6.10
N TYR A 79 0.68 -0.52 5.32
CA TYR A 79 -0.77 -0.41 5.18
C TYR A 79 -1.44 -1.79 5.07
N ILE A 80 -2.75 -1.84 5.32
CA ILE A 80 -3.52 -3.09 5.34
C ILE A 80 -3.89 -3.53 3.92
N SER A 81 -3.82 -4.84 3.64
CA SER A 81 -4.39 -5.44 2.42
C SER A 81 -5.79 -5.99 2.72
N GLY A 82 -6.72 -5.07 3.01
CA GLY A 82 -8.07 -5.35 3.44
C GLY A 82 -8.24 -5.57 4.94
N ALA A 83 -9.33 -5.05 5.49
CA ALA A 83 -9.64 -5.18 6.91
C ALA A 83 -9.98 -6.63 7.29
N GLY A 84 -9.35 -7.12 8.36
CA GLY A 84 -9.56 -8.46 8.91
C GLY A 84 -10.92 -8.65 9.57
N LEU A 85 -11.56 -7.56 10.03
CA LEU A 85 -12.94 -7.57 10.50
C LEU A 85 -13.88 -7.05 9.41
N PRO A 86 -15.03 -7.72 9.18
CA PRO A 86 -16.00 -7.26 8.20
C PRO A 86 -16.76 -6.03 8.72
N ILE A 87 -17.21 -5.16 7.81
CA ILE A 87 -18.06 -4.01 8.17
C ILE A 87 -19.38 -4.51 8.78
N TYR A 88 -19.97 -5.54 8.21
CA TYR A 88 -21.16 -6.21 8.74
C TYR A 88 -20.73 -7.43 9.55
N TRP A 89 -20.97 -7.38 10.87
CA TRP A 89 -20.53 -8.44 11.78
C TRP A 89 -21.41 -9.68 11.65
N ASN A 90 -20.96 -10.60 10.80
CA ASN A 90 -21.59 -11.89 10.57
C ASN A 90 -20.52 -12.94 10.19
N GLU A 91 -20.96 -14.17 9.94
CA GLU A 91 -20.07 -15.28 9.57
C GLU A 91 -19.91 -15.47 8.05
N MET A 92 -20.47 -14.58 7.24
CA MET A 92 -20.39 -14.68 5.79
C MET A 92 -18.98 -14.38 5.29
N PRO A 93 -18.59 -14.91 4.11
CA PRO A 93 -17.33 -14.54 3.49
C PRO A 93 -17.20 -13.05 3.25
N HIS A 94 -15.97 -12.54 3.33
CA HIS A 94 -15.70 -11.13 3.10
C HIS A 94 -15.78 -10.77 1.62
N SER A 95 -15.47 -11.71 0.73
CA SER A 95 -15.63 -11.55 -0.72
C SER A 95 -16.10 -12.85 -1.35
N GLY A 96 -16.88 -12.74 -2.42
CA GLY A 96 -17.37 -13.86 -3.20
C GLY A 96 -17.25 -13.58 -4.70
N ALA A 97 -17.07 -14.65 -5.47
CA ALA A 97 -17.05 -14.61 -6.92
C ALA A 97 -17.72 -15.87 -7.49
N GLU A 98 -18.33 -15.75 -8.66
CA GLU A 98 -18.80 -16.88 -9.46
C GLU A 98 -18.12 -16.84 -10.82
N ILE A 99 -17.69 -18.01 -11.31
CA ILE A 99 -17.10 -18.14 -12.64
C ILE A 99 -17.92 -19.12 -13.46
N ARG A 100 -18.17 -18.75 -14.71
CA ARG A 100 -18.78 -19.60 -15.74
C ARG A 100 -17.85 -19.77 -16.93
N ILE A 101 -17.78 -20.98 -17.47
CA ILE A 101 -17.08 -21.29 -18.73
C ILE A 101 -18.12 -21.70 -19.77
N ASP A 102 -18.05 -21.08 -20.95
CA ASP A 102 -18.89 -21.41 -22.11
C ASP A 102 -18.22 -22.43 -23.04
N ARG A 103 -19.00 -23.06 -23.92
CA ARG A 103 -18.54 -24.04 -24.93
C ARG A 103 -17.49 -23.47 -25.88
N GLY A 104 -17.55 -22.16 -26.13
CA GLY A 104 -16.54 -21.46 -26.92
C GLY A 104 -15.19 -21.28 -26.20
N GLY A 105 -15.07 -21.69 -24.94
CA GLY A 105 -13.90 -21.46 -24.10
C GLY A 105 -13.87 -20.08 -23.41
N GLY A 106 -14.85 -19.22 -23.70
CA GLY A 106 -14.98 -17.92 -23.03
C GLY A 106 -15.34 -18.07 -21.55
N VAL A 107 -14.79 -17.19 -20.73
CA VAL A 107 -14.95 -17.22 -19.27
C VAL A 107 -15.63 -15.95 -18.78
N THR A 108 -16.65 -16.08 -17.95
CA THR A 108 -17.28 -14.94 -17.26
C THR A 108 -16.99 -15.02 -15.77
N VAL A 109 -16.45 -13.95 -15.19
CA VAL A 109 -16.26 -13.76 -13.74
C VAL A 109 -17.31 -12.76 -13.26
N MET A 110 -18.17 -13.16 -12.33
CA MET A 110 -19.17 -12.31 -11.69
C MET A 110 -18.77 -12.04 -10.25
N CYS A 111 -18.66 -10.76 -9.88
CA CYS A 111 -18.22 -10.36 -8.54
C CYS A 111 -18.88 -9.04 -8.09
N GLY A 112 -19.14 -8.89 -6.80
CA GLY A 112 -19.81 -7.69 -6.27
C GLY A 112 -18.88 -6.48 -6.11
N THR A 113 -17.61 -6.58 -6.53
CA THR A 113 -16.60 -5.53 -6.33
C THR A 113 -16.94 -4.28 -7.13
N ALA A 114 -16.48 -3.11 -6.67
CA ALA A 114 -16.64 -1.85 -7.41
C ALA A 114 -15.33 -1.45 -8.12
N GLU A 115 -15.37 -1.39 -9.45
CA GLU A 115 -14.29 -0.79 -10.24
C GLU A 115 -14.41 0.74 -10.22
N ILE A 116 -13.44 1.42 -9.60
CA ILE A 116 -13.42 2.87 -9.41
C ILE A 116 -12.22 3.53 -10.09
N GLY A 117 -11.56 2.82 -11.01
CA GLY A 117 -10.38 3.28 -11.76
C GLY A 117 -9.06 2.67 -11.29
N GLN A 118 -9.08 1.82 -10.25
CA GLN A 118 -7.91 1.12 -9.74
C GLN A 118 -7.47 -0.08 -10.60
N GLY A 119 -8.33 -0.54 -11.51
CA GLY A 119 -8.05 -1.66 -12.40
C GLY A 119 -8.29 -3.05 -11.78
N SER A 120 -9.19 -3.14 -10.78
CA SER A 120 -9.58 -4.42 -10.18
C SER A 120 -10.20 -5.40 -11.18
N ASP A 121 -11.00 -4.95 -12.15
CA ASP A 121 -11.56 -5.84 -13.17
C ASP A 121 -10.44 -6.52 -13.99
N ASN A 122 -9.40 -5.77 -14.36
CA ASN A 122 -8.23 -6.32 -15.05
C ASN A 122 -7.45 -7.31 -14.19
N VAL A 123 -7.29 -7.01 -12.90
CA VAL A 123 -6.63 -7.90 -11.94
C VAL A 123 -7.41 -9.19 -11.76
N LEU A 124 -8.73 -9.11 -11.58
CA LEU A 124 -9.59 -10.29 -11.40
C LEU A 124 -9.63 -11.16 -12.66
N ALA A 125 -9.69 -10.53 -13.85
CA ALA A 125 -9.58 -11.23 -15.12
C ALA A 125 -8.23 -11.98 -15.23
N SER A 126 -7.13 -11.32 -14.88
CA SER A 126 -5.79 -11.90 -14.90
C SER A 126 -5.67 -13.07 -13.91
N VAL A 127 -6.26 -12.95 -12.72
CA VAL A 127 -6.26 -14.03 -11.72
C VAL A 127 -7.02 -15.26 -12.21
N ALA A 128 -8.20 -15.07 -12.82
CA ALA A 128 -8.96 -16.15 -13.42
C ALA A 128 -8.19 -16.79 -14.58
N ALA A 129 -7.65 -15.97 -15.48
CA ALA A 129 -6.92 -16.39 -16.67
C ALA A 129 -5.67 -17.22 -16.32
N GLU A 130 -4.84 -16.71 -15.40
CA GLU A 130 -3.64 -17.41 -14.92
C GLU A 130 -4.01 -18.74 -14.27
N THR A 131 -5.07 -18.78 -13.47
CA THR A 131 -5.52 -20.02 -12.82
C THR A 131 -6.00 -21.04 -13.85
N LEU A 132 -6.74 -20.60 -14.87
CA LEU A 132 -7.32 -21.48 -15.90
C LEU A 132 -6.34 -21.82 -17.02
N GLY A 133 -5.24 -21.08 -17.17
CA GLY A 133 -4.26 -21.27 -18.25
C GLY A 133 -4.68 -20.68 -19.59
N ILE A 134 -5.46 -19.59 -19.58
CA ILE A 134 -5.96 -18.88 -20.77
C ILE A 134 -5.47 -17.43 -20.78
N MET A 135 -5.81 -16.64 -21.80
CA MET A 135 -5.43 -15.23 -21.85
C MET A 135 -6.44 -14.36 -21.11
N PRO A 136 -6.04 -13.22 -20.49
CA PRO A 136 -6.98 -12.28 -19.88
C PRO A 136 -8.06 -11.77 -20.84
N SER A 137 -7.77 -11.72 -22.16
CA SER A 137 -8.74 -11.36 -23.21
C SER A 137 -9.89 -12.35 -23.37
N ASP A 138 -9.71 -13.58 -22.87
CA ASP A 138 -10.74 -14.63 -22.92
C ASP A 138 -11.70 -14.55 -21.72
N VAL A 139 -11.44 -13.62 -20.80
CA VAL A 139 -12.19 -13.43 -19.55
C VAL A 139 -12.99 -12.13 -19.59
N HIS A 140 -14.29 -12.23 -19.41
CA HIS A 140 -15.19 -11.10 -19.20
C HIS A 140 -15.53 -10.97 -17.72
N VAL A 141 -15.33 -9.79 -17.14
CA VAL A 141 -15.68 -9.49 -15.75
C VAL A 141 -16.98 -8.69 -15.71
N VAL A 142 -17.92 -9.15 -14.89
CA VAL A 142 -19.16 -8.47 -14.54
C VAL A 142 -19.05 -8.08 -13.07
N SER A 143 -18.79 -6.80 -12.82
CA SER A 143 -18.59 -6.23 -11.49
C SER A 143 -19.74 -5.29 -11.10
N GLY A 144 -20.03 -5.19 -9.80
CA GLY A 144 -20.96 -4.19 -9.24
C GLY A 144 -22.46 -4.41 -9.50
N ASP A 145 -22.88 -5.51 -10.10
CA ASP A 145 -24.31 -5.84 -10.31
C ASP A 145 -24.83 -6.76 -9.19
N THR A 146 -25.65 -6.21 -8.29
CA THR A 146 -26.24 -6.94 -7.16
C THR A 146 -27.30 -7.97 -7.56
N SER A 147 -27.79 -7.94 -8.81
CA SER A 147 -28.74 -8.93 -9.34
C SER A 147 -28.03 -10.17 -9.88
N LEU A 148 -26.75 -10.04 -10.26
CA LEU A 148 -25.99 -11.09 -10.93
C LEU A 148 -24.85 -11.66 -10.08
N ALA A 149 -24.21 -10.82 -9.26
CA ALA A 149 -22.99 -11.18 -8.56
C ALA A 149 -23.19 -11.48 -7.07
N PRO A 150 -22.35 -12.35 -6.48
CA PRO A 150 -22.28 -12.50 -5.03
C PRO A 150 -21.96 -11.17 -4.33
N VAL A 151 -22.42 -11.04 -3.08
CA VAL A 151 -22.14 -9.85 -2.26
C VAL A 151 -20.63 -9.68 -2.06
N ASP A 152 -20.16 -8.47 -2.29
CA ASP A 152 -18.85 -7.98 -1.84
C ASP A 152 -19.06 -6.77 -0.92
N LEU A 153 -18.17 -6.59 0.06
CA LEU A 153 -18.29 -5.50 1.03
C LEU A 153 -17.92 -4.12 0.46
N GLY A 154 -17.40 -4.07 -0.77
CA GLY A 154 -17.05 -2.85 -1.48
C GLY A 154 -15.53 -2.65 -1.62
N SER A 155 -15.18 -1.61 -2.38
CA SER A 155 -13.79 -1.24 -2.69
C SER A 155 -13.27 -0.20 -1.70
N TYR A 156 -12.83 -0.67 -0.54
CA TYR A 156 -12.27 0.13 0.55
C TYR A 156 -11.13 -0.62 1.26
N SER A 157 -10.27 0.08 2.00
CA SER A 157 -9.15 -0.53 2.75
C SER A 157 -8.25 -1.42 1.88
N SER A 158 -8.14 -1.08 0.60
CA SER A 158 -7.29 -1.74 -0.40
C SER A 158 -7.46 -3.27 -0.43
N ARG A 159 -8.70 -3.72 -0.29
CA ARG A 159 -9.04 -5.14 -0.08
C ARG A 159 -9.23 -5.96 -1.35
N VAL A 160 -9.55 -5.33 -2.48
CA VAL A 160 -10.12 -6.01 -3.65
C VAL A 160 -9.15 -7.05 -4.23
N THR A 161 -7.92 -6.64 -4.56
CA THR A 161 -6.88 -7.55 -5.05
C THR A 161 -6.72 -8.77 -4.15
N PHE A 162 -6.61 -8.56 -2.84
CA PHE A 162 -6.35 -9.65 -1.90
C PHE A 162 -7.55 -10.57 -1.70
N MET A 163 -8.71 -10.00 -1.37
CA MET A 163 -9.89 -10.76 -0.97
C MET A 163 -10.66 -11.29 -2.19
N ALA A 164 -11.03 -10.41 -3.12
CA ALA A 164 -11.75 -10.83 -4.32
C ALA A 164 -10.86 -11.63 -5.25
N GLY A 165 -9.56 -11.29 -5.35
CA GLY A 165 -8.60 -12.10 -6.10
C GLY A 165 -8.49 -13.53 -5.56
N ASN A 166 -8.41 -13.73 -4.24
CA ASN A 166 -8.44 -15.07 -3.68
C ASN A 166 -9.79 -15.80 -3.88
N ALA A 167 -10.92 -15.08 -3.83
CA ALA A 167 -12.24 -15.67 -4.13
C ALA A 167 -12.35 -16.13 -5.60
N VAL A 168 -11.86 -15.32 -6.55
CA VAL A 168 -11.78 -15.67 -7.98
C VAL A 168 -10.84 -16.86 -8.18
N LYS A 169 -9.67 -16.85 -7.55
CA LYS A 169 -8.70 -17.97 -7.61
C LYS A 169 -9.32 -19.27 -7.09
N ASP A 170 -10.08 -19.22 -5.99
CA ASP A 170 -10.80 -20.37 -5.44
C ASP A 170 -11.83 -20.93 -6.45
N ALA A 171 -12.68 -20.08 -7.03
CA ALA A 171 -13.65 -20.48 -8.05
C ALA A 171 -12.96 -21.09 -9.30
N ALA A 172 -11.93 -20.41 -9.80
CA ALA A 172 -11.19 -20.84 -10.99
C ALA A 172 -10.45 -22.17 -10.76
N THR A 173 -9.90 -22.39 -9.56
CA THR A 173 -9.22 -23.65 -9.21
C THR A 173 -10.17 -24.85 -9.24
N LYS A 174 -11.42 -24.67 -8.80
CA LYS A 174 -12.45 -25.72 -8.87
C LYS A 174 -12.79 -26.09 -10.31
N LEU A 175 -12.95 -25.08 -11.18
CA LEU A 175 -13.20 -25.30 -12.60
C LEU A 175 -12.00 -25.93 -13.31
N ARG A 176 -10.79 -25.43 -13.05
CA ARG A 176 -9.54 -26.01 -13.55
C ARG A 176 -9.44 -27.50 -13.22
N SER A 177 -9.80 -27.90 -12.00
CA SER A 177 -9.77 -29.31 -11.58
C SER A 177 -10.71 -30.18 -12.42
N ARG A 178 -11.91 -29.70 -12.75
CA ARG A 178 -12.86 -30.41 -13.63
C ARG A 178 -12.30 -30.54 -15.05
N LEU A 179 -11.72 -29.47 -15.59
CA LEU A 179 -11.10 -29.47 -16.92
C LEU A 179 -9.91 -30.44 -17.00
N LEU A 180 -9.04 -30.45 -15.98
CA LEU A 180 -7.91 -31.37 -15.90
C LEU A 180 -8.37 -32.84 -15.80
N ALA A 181 -9.47 -33.12 -15.10
CA ALA A 181 -10.01 -34.47 -14.99
C ALA A 181 -10.44 -35.02 -16.36
N VAL A 182 -11.18 -34.25 -17.16
CA VAL A 182 -11.59 -34.70 -18.50
C VAL A 182 -10.43 -34.74 -19.48
N ALA A 183 -9.47 -33.82 -19.37
CA ALA A 183 -8.25 -33.87 -20.17
C ALA A 183 -7.39 -35.09 -19.85
N ALA A 184 -7.31 -35.49 -18.57
CA ALA A 184 -6.59 -36.68 -18.13
C ALA A 184 -7.16 -37.95 -18.75
N GLU A 185 -8.49 -38.08 -18.78
CA GLU A 185 -9.19 -39.18 -19.43
C GLU A 185 -8.97 -39.15 -20.95
N ARG A 186 -9.14 -37.98 -21.58
CA ARG A 186 -9.04 -37.83 -23.05
C ARG A 186 -7.64 -38.04 -23.59
N LEU A 187 -6.62 -37.63 -22.83
CA LEU A 187 -5.22 -37.77 -23.19
C LEU A 187 -4.62 -39.06 -22.64
N GLU A 188 -5.28 -39.81 -21.76
CA GLU A 188 -4.67 -40.96 -21.07
C GLU A 188 -3.37 -40.56 -20.34
N VAL A 189 -3.44 -39.44 -19.61
CA VAL A 189 -2.32 -38.86 -18.85
C VAL A 189 -2.79 -38.58 -17.42
N PRO A 190 -2.02 -38.91 -16.37
CA PRO A 190 -2.37 -38.56 -15.00
C PRO A 190 -2.60 -37.06 -14.81
N ALA A 191 -3.66 -36.67 -14.10
CA ALA A 191 -4.05 -35.26 -13.94
C ALA A 191 -2.98 -34.40 -13.26
N ASP A 192 -2.15 -34.98 -12.39
CA ASP A 192 -1.02 -34.31 -11.71
C ASP A 192 0.18 -34.04 -12.63
N ARG A 193 0.21 -34.67 -13.82
CA ARG A 193 1.19 -34.42 -14.88
C ARG A 193 0.70 -33.39 -15.90
N LEU A 194 -0.59 -33.05 -15.88
CA LEU A 194 -1.18 -32.06 -16.78
C LEU A 194 -0.97 -30.63 -16.29
N LEU A 195 -0.66 -29.75 -17.23
CA LEU A 195 -0.60 -28.30 -17.03
C LEU A 195 -1.64 -27.64 -17.91
N SER A 196 -2.18 -26.51 -17.46
CA SER A 196 -3.04 -25.63 -18.26
C SER A 196 -2.30 -24.32 -18.48
N ALA A 197 -2.01 -23.97 -19.72
CA ALA A 197 -1.40 -22.70 -20.12
C ALA A 197 -1.61 -22.46 -21.62
N TYR A 198 -1.56 -21.19 -22.04
CA TYR A 198 -1.67 -20.78 -23.45
C TYR A 198 -2.92 -21.33 -24.16
N GLY A 199 -4.06 -21.39 -23.47
CA GLY A 199 -5.33 -21.85 -24.06
C GLY A 199 -5.40 -23.36 -24.30
N ARG A 200 -4.54 -24.16 -23.65
CA ARG A 200 -4.51 -25.62 -23.78
C ARG A 200 -4.15 -26.31 -22.47
N ILE A 201 -4.60 -27.55 -22.35
CA ILE A 201 -4.21 -28.50 -21.31
C ILE A 201 -3.28 -29.53 -21.94
N TYR A 202 -2.07 -29.69 -21.42
CA TYR A 202 -1.05 -30.53 -22.04
C TYR A 202 -0.26 -31.34 -21.02
N ASP A 203 0.32 -32.44 -21.47
CA ASP A 203 1.23 -33.26 -20.69
C ASP A 203 2.57 -32.55 -20.48
N ARG A 204 2.97 -32.34 -19.22
CA ARG A 204 4.28 -31.75 -18.89
C ARG A 204 5.45 -32.53 -19.49
N ALA A 205 5.33 -33.85 -19.64
CA ALA A 205 6.39 -34.69 -20.19
C ALA A 205 6.42 -34.70 -21.73
N ASP A 206 5.29 -34.40 -22.37
CA ASP A 206 5.15 -34.36 -23.84
C ASP A 206 4.14 -33.26 -24.24
N PRO A 207 4.59 -32.00 -24.38
CA PRO A 207 3.69 -30.88 -24.66
C PRO A 207 2.92 -30.93 -25.99
N GLU A 208 3.32 -31.80 -26.92
CA GLU A 208 2.58 -32.05 -28.16
C GLU A 208 1.31 -32.89 -27.91
N LYS A 209 1.24 -33.56 -26.76
CA LYS A 209 0.05 -34.24 -26.27
C LYS A 209 -0.82 -33.26 -25.48
N PHE A 210 -1.72 -32.60 -26.18
CA PHE A 210 -2.58 -31.57 -25.60
C PHE A 210 -4.05 -31.66 -26.04
N LEU A 211 -4.89 -30.97 -25.27
CA LEU A 211 -6.29 -30.72 -25.53
C LEU A 211 -6.52 -29.20 -25.49
N PRO A 212 -7.06 -28.57 -26.56
CA PRO A 212 -7.46 -27.17 -26.52
C PRO A 212 -8.43 -26.88 -25.37
N PHE A 213 -8.36 -25.70 -24.78
CA PHE A 213 -9.19 -25.32 -23.62
C PHE A 213 -10.69 -25.40 -23.93
N ALA A 214 -11.12 -24.94 -25.11
CA ALA A 214 -12.51 -25.02 -25.55
C ALA A 214 -12.99 -26.49 -25.67
N ASP A 215 -12.15 -27.38 -26.22
CA ASP A 215 -12.48 -28.81 -26.31
C ASP A 215 -12.60 -29.44 -24.91
N ALA A 216 -11.71 -29.07 -23.98
CA ALA A 216 -11.81 -29.48 -22.59
C ALA A 216 -13.10 -28.98 -21.92
N ALA A 217 -13.52 -27.73 -22.21
CA ALA A 217 -14.78 -27.19 -21.72
C ALA A 217 -15.99 -27.97 -22.24
N VAL A 218 -16.02 -28.32 -23.54
CA VAL A 218 -17.09 -29.14 -24.13
C VAL A 218 -17.15 -30.53 -23.51
N LEU A 219 -16.00 -31.18 -23.30
CA LEU A 219 -15.94 -32.50 -22.67
C LEU A 219 -16.39 -32.45 -21.20
N ALA A 220 -15.95 -31.44 -20.45
CA ALA A 220 -16.36 -31.24 -19.06
C ALA A 220 -17.86 -30.95 -18.95
N GLU A 221 -18.42 -30.10 -19.82
CA GLU A 221 -19.85 -29.81 -19.81
C GLU A 221 -20.69 -31.03 -20.18
N SER A 222 -20.23 -31.84 -21.13
CA SER A 222 -20.92 -33.08 -21.53
C SER A 222 -21.03 -34.09 -20.38
N LYS A 223 -20.08 -34.06 -19.45
CA LYS A 223 -20.01 -34.97 -18.29
C LYS A 223 -20.74 -34.43 -17.07
N ASP A 224 -20.54 -33.15 -16.76
CA ASP A 224 -20.95 -32.55 -15.49
C ASP A 224 -22.12 -31.54 -15.63
N GLY A 225 -22.56 -31.25 -16.85
CA GLY A 225 -23.47 -30.13 -17.13
C GLY A 225 -22.76 -28.77 -17.07
N PRO A 226 -23.51 -27.65 -16.94
CA PRO A 226 -22.95 -26.31 -16.97
C PRO A 226 -21.71 -26.12 -16.08
N LEU A 227 -20.68 -25.47 -16.64
CA LEU A 227 -19.42 -25.23 -15.96
C LEU A 227 -19.50 -23.94 -15.15
N VAL A 228 -20.07 -24.03 -13.95
CA VAL A 228 -20.16 -22.92 -12.99
C VAL A 228 -19.50 -23.32 -11.68
N ALA A 229 -18.78 -22.38 -11.05
CA ALA A 229 -18.26 -22.54 -9.70
C ALA A 229 -18.28 -21.22 -8.92
N ALA A 230 -18.70 -21.31 -7.66
CA ALA A 230 -18.56 -20.23 -6.70
C ALA A 230 -17.22 -20.34 -5.95
N GLY A 231 -16.65 -19.19 -5.60
CA GLY A 231 -15.48 -19.05 -4.75
C GLY A 231 -15.67 -17.95 -3.74
N SER A 232 -14.93 -18.04 -2.63
CA SER A 232 -15.09 -17.10 -1.53
C SER A 232 -13.81 -16.94 -0.72
N TYR A 233 -13.68 -15.82 -0.03
CA TYR A 233 -12.54 -15.57 0.85
C TYR A 233 -12.98 -14.94 2.18
N THR A 234 -12.42 -15.46 3.26
CA THR A 234 -12.52 -14.91 4.62
C THR A 234 -11.11 -14.80 5.19
N PRO A 235 -10.69 -13.64 5.73
CA PRO A 235 -9.42 -13.52 6.44
C PRO A 235 -9.29 -14.60 7.53
N PRO A 236 -8.08 -15.12 7.79
CA PRO A 236 -7.88 -16.13 8.82
C PRO A 236 -8.33 -15.64 10.21
N LYS A 237 -8.77 -16.57 11.06
CA LYS A 237 -9.08 -16.26 12.46
C LYS A 237 -7.78 -15.97 13.24
N GLY A 238 -7.88 -15.14 14.28
CA GLY A 238 -6.76 -14.88 15.19
C GLY A 238 -5.67 -13.93 14.65
N ILE A 239 -5.94 -13.18 13.58
CA ILE A 239 -4.97 -12.21 12.99
C ILE A 239 -4.91 -10.87 13.75
N GLY A 240 -5.74 -10.69 14.77
CA GLY A 240 -5.78 -9.53 15.66
C GLY A 240 -5.94 -9.92 17.13
N GLY A 241 -5.86 -8.94 18.03
CA GLY A 241 -6.00 -9.13 19.48
C GLY A 241 -7.45 -9.16 19.96
N THR A 242 -7.65 -9.39 21.26
CA THR A 242 -8.98 -9.49 21.91
C THR A 242 -9.33 -8.28 22.80
N PHE A 243 -8.53 -7.22 22.77
CA PHE A 243 -8.73 -6.02 23.58
C PHE A 243 -9.58 -4.96 22.86
N LYS A 244 -10.12 -3.99 23.61
CA LYS A 244 -10.92 -2.90 23.03
C LYS A 244 -10.07 -2.10 22.03
N GLY A 245 -10.56 -1.99 20.79
CA GLY A 245 -9.86 -1.33 19.69
C GLY A 245 -9.03 -2.28 18.81
N ALA A 246 -8.85 -3.54 19.21
CA ALA A 246 -8.11 -4.54 18.42
C ALA A 246 -8.79 -4.89 17.09
N GLY A 247 -10.03 -4.44 16.86
CA GLY A 247 -10.73 -4.66 15.60
C GLY A 247 -10.29 -3.76 14.45
N VAL A 248 -9.52 -2.70 14.72
CA VAL A 248 -9.00 -1.79 13.68
C VAL A 248 -7.51 -2.05 13.49
N GLY A 249 -7.10 -2.34 12.26
CA GLY A 249 -5.72 -2.63 11.90
C GLY A 249 -5.38 -4.09 11.59
N PRO A 250 -6.07 -5.14 12.13
CA PRO A 250 -5.85 -6.50 11.66
C PRO A 250 -6.18 -6.64 10.18
N THR A 251 -5.40 -7.45 9.49
CA THR A 251 -5.46 -7.67 8.03
C THR A 251 -4.80 -9.02 7.73
N PRO A 252 -5.15 -9.71 6.63
CA PRO A 252 -4.44 -10.94 6.26
C PRO A 252 -2.96 -10.69 5.93
N ALA A 253 -2.63 -9.54 5.32
CA ALA A 253 -1.27 -9.14 4.97
C ALA A 253 -1.09 -7.62 5.00
N TYR A 254 0.15 -7.15 5.21
CA TYR A 254 0.52 -5.73 5.16
C TYR A 254 1.42 -5.44 3.96
N SER A 255 1.13 -4.38 3.21
CA SER A 255 2.09 -3.76 2.29
C SER A 255 3.09 -2.90 3.06
N TYR A 256 4.27 -2.69 2.47
CA TYR A 256 5.33 -1.86 3.04
C TYR A 256 5.89 -0.88 2.01
N GLN A 257 6.19 0.34 2.44
CA GLN A 257 6.48 1.40 1.50
C GLN A 257 7.32 2.48 2.13
N ALA A 258 8.16 3.12 1.33
CA ALA A 258 8.95 4.26 1.74
C ALA A 258 9.02 5.27 0.60
N ALA A 259 9.23 6.53 0.95
CA ALA A 259 9.38 7.61 -0.01
C ALA A 259 10.59 8.47 0.35
N VAL A 260 11.29 8.92 -0.69
CA VAL A 260 12.28 9.99 -0.62
C VAL A 260 11.77 11.18 -1.41
N ALA A 261 11.76 12.35 -0.79
CA ALA A 261 11.37 13.61 -1.43
C ALA A 261 12.58 14.55 -1.52
N GLU A 262 12.72 15.22 -2.65
CA GLU A 262 13.68 16.29 -2.89
C GLU A 262 12.93 17.62 -3.02
N VAL A 263 13.38 18.66 -2.34
CA VAL A 263 12.71 19.95 -2.32
C VAL A 263 13.68 21.11 -2.47
N SER A 264 13.16 22.19 -3.06
CA SER A 264 13.77 23.50 -3.14
C SER A 264 12.86 24.53 -2.46
N VAL A 265 13.41 25.35 -1.57
CA VAL A 265 12.69 26.39 -0.83
C VAL A 265 13.24 27.76 -1.24
N ASP A 266 12.37 28.58 -1.83
CA ASP A 266 12.67 29.99 -2.03
C ASP A 266 12.62 30.70 -0.68
N LEU A 267 13.79 31.15 -0.22
CA LEU A 267 13.93 31.79 1.08
C LEU A 267 13.31 33.20 1.12
N GLU A 268 13.08 33.85 -0.02
CA GLU A 268 12.46 35.16 -0.12
C GLU A 268 10.94 35.08 -0.07
N THR A 269 10.34 34.17 -0.84
CA THR A 269 8.88 34.02 -0.94
C THR A 269 8.29 32.97 -0.01
N GLY A 270 9.13 32.07 0.52
CA GLY A 270 8.71 30.91 1.31
C GLY A 270 8.14 29.76 0.48
N THR A 271 8.14 29.89 -0.85
CA THR A 271 7.59 28.87 -1.75
C THR A 271 8.40 27.58 -1.67
N VAL A 272 7.73 26.46 -1.41
CA VAL A 272 8.31 25.11 -1.46
C VAL A 272 8.00 24.50 -2.82
N THR A 273 9.04 24.17 -3.57
CA THR A 273 8.95 23.34 -4.77
C THR A 273 9.38 21.94 -4.40
N VAL A 274 8.52 20.95 -4.63
CA VAL A 274 8.93 19.55 -4.58
C VAL A 274 9.50 19.24 -5.95
N ASP A 275 10.78 18.87 -6.01
CA ASP A 275 11.48 18.65 -7.27
C ASP A 275 11.23 17.23 -7.77
N LYS A 276 11.23 16.26 -6.84
CA LYS A 276 11.13 14.84 -7.13
C LYS A 276 10.63 14.03 -5.94
N ILE A 277 9.83 13.00 -6.20
CA ILE A 277 9.43 11.98 -5.22
C ILE A 277 9.76 10.61 -5.80
N THR A 278 10.62 9.86 -5.13
CA THR A 278 10.89 8.45 -5.45
C THR A 278 10.24 7.57 -4.37
N THR A 279 9.32 6.70 -4.77
CA THR A 279 8.56 5.81 -3.89
C THR A 279 8.92 4.37 -4.16
N ALA A 280 9.31 3.63 -3.12
CA ALA A 280 9.45 2.18 -3.19
C ALA A 280 8.26 1.52 -2.48
N HIS A 281 7.60 0.58 -3.15
CA HIS A 281 6.38 -0.06 -2.65
C HIS A 281 6.42 -1.58 -2.79
N ASP A 282 6.34 -2.27 -1.66
CA ASP A 282 6.15 -3.70 -1.53
C ASP A 282 4.66 -4.06 -1.62
N CYS A 283 4.26 -4.42 -2.84
CA CYS A 283 2.94 -4.95 -3.17
C CYS A 283 2.89 -6.48 -3.18
N GLY A 284 3.89 -7.16 -2.62
CA GLY A 284 3.98 -8.62 -2.63
C GLY A 284 4.31 -9.18 -4.02
N ARG A 285 3.34 -9.24 -4.93
CA ARG A 285 3.50 -9.62 -6.33
C ARG A 285 2.71 -8.63 -7.17
N ALA A 286 3.37 -7.97 -8.10
CA ALA A 286 2.75 -7.06 -9.04
C ALA A 286 2.00 -7.86 -10.11
N LEU A 287 0.69 -8.08 -9.89
CA LEU A 287 -0.15 -8.80 -10.86
C LEU A 287 -0.26 -8.06 -12.21
N ASN A 288 -0.23 -6.73 -12.16
CA ASN A 288 -0.09 -5.87 -13.33
C ASN A 288 0.86 -4.72 -12.95
N PRO A 289 2.15 -4.79 -13.34
CA PRO A 289 3.15 -3.79 -12.98
C PRO A 289 2.78 -2.36 -13.39
N ALA A 290 2.22 -2.17 -14.59
CA ALA A 290 1.82 -0.84 -15.07
C ALA A 290 0.69 -0.23 -14.21
N ASN A 291 -0.29 -1.04 -13.80
CA ASN A 291 -1.34 -0.58 -12.88
C ASN A 291 -0.77 -0.27 -11.48
N VAL A 292 0.17 -1.09 -10.98
CA VAL A 292 0.83 -0.84 -9.69
C VAL A 292 1.59 0.49 -9.74
N GLU A 293 2.37 0.73 -10.79
CA GLU A 293 3.09 1.99 -10.99
C GLU A 293 2.13 3.18 -11.00
N GLY A 294 1.07 3.13 -11.81
CA GLY A 294 0.08 4.21 -11.86
C GLY A 294 -0.65 4.46 -10.53
N GLN A 295 -0.93 3.42 -9.74
CA GLN A 295 -1.51 3.58 -8.40
C GLN A 295 -0.52 4.24 -7.42
N VAL A 296 0.75 3.83 -7.45
CA VAL A 296 1.80 4.42 -6.59
C VAL A 296 2.03 5.89 -6.97
N GLU A 297 2.04 6.23 -8.26
CA GLU A 297 2.12 7.61 -8.75
C GLU A 297 0.92 8.44 -8.28
N GLY A 298 -0.30 7.94 -8.46
CA GLY A 298 -1.52 8.61 -8.01
C GLY A 298 -1.54 8.85 -6.49
N ALA A 299 -1.08 7.86 -5.71
CA ALA A 299 -0.94 7.97 -4.26
C ALA A 299 0.13 8.99 -3.84
N ALA A 300 1.25 9.04 -4.55
CA ALA A 300 2.30 10.04 -4.31
C ALA A 300 1.83 11.46 -4.67
N TYR A 301 1.11 11.61 -5.77
CA TYR A 301 0.45 12.86 -6.15
C TYR A 301 -0.54 13.34 -5.08
N MET A 302 -1.39 12.46 -4.55
CA MET A 302 -2.32 12.82 -3.47
C MET A 302 -1.58 13.27 -2.20
N GLY A 303 -0.54 12.55 -1.78
CA GLY A 303 0.27 12.93 -0.62
C GLY A 303 1.02 14.25 -0.82
N TYR A 304 1.47 14.52 -2.05
CA TYR A 304 2.04 15.80 -2.45
C TYR A 304 1.02 16.94 -2.32
N GLY A 305 -0.18 16.78 -2.90
CA GLY A 305 -1.26 17.77 -2.82
C GLY A 305 -1.66 18.11 -1.38
N GLU A 306 -1.80 17.08 -0.53
CA GLU A 306 -2.14 17.24 0.89
C GLU A 306 -1.13 18.13 1.63
N ILE A 307 0.17 17.89 1.46
CA ILE A 307 1.17 18.64 2.23
C ILE A 307 1.46 20.03 1.67
N ILE A 308 1.31 20.26 0.37
CA ILE A 308 1.69 21.54 -0.24
C ILE A 308 0.57 22.59 -0.24
N GLY A 309 -0.72 22.19 -0.23
CA GLY A 309 -1.78 23.20 -0.34
C GLY A 309 -3.22 22.79 -0.10
N GLU A 310 -3.54 21.49 -0.11
CA GLU A 310 -4.91 21.05 0.15
C GLU A 310 -5.25 21.19 1.65
N GLU A 311 -6.26 22.02 1.96
CA GLU A 311 -6.71 22.23 3.33
C GLU A 311 -8.20 22.57 3.40
N GLN A 312 -8.85 22.06 4.46
CA GLN A 312 -10.22 22.39 4.79
C GLN A 312 -10.26 23.39 5.94
N VAL A 313 -10.53 24.66 5.62
CA VAL A 313 -10.62 25.74 6.61
C VAL A 313 -12.07 26.17 6.77
N PHE A 314 -12.53 26.35 8.01
CA PHE A 314 -13.91 26.72 8.34
C PHE A 314 -13.97 28.07 9.09
N ARG A 315 -15.04 28.84 8.86
CA ARG A 315 -15.35 30.07 9.60
C ARG A 315 -16.83 30.03 10.00
N GLY A 316 -17.11 30.00 11.30
CA GLY A 316 -18.49 29.90 11.79
C GLY A 316 -19.22 28.64 11.30
N GLY A 317 -18.48 27.53 11.15
CA GLY A 317 -19.02 26.26 10.61
C GLY A 317 -19.14 26.19 9.08
N LEU A 318 -18.89 27.29 8.36
CA LEU A 318 -18.93 27.32 6.89
C LEU A 318 -17.54 27.06 6.31
N HIS A 319 -17.47 26.23 5.27
CA HIS A 319 -16.22 25.94 4.56
C HIS A 319 -15.76 27.17 3.77
N LYS A 320 -14.50 27.60 3.96
CA LYS A 320 -13.91 28.76 3.29
C LYS A 320 -13.44 28.51 1.85
N LYS A 321 -13.39 27.25 1.41
CA LYS A 321 -12.84 26.82 0.11
C LYS A 321 -13.76 25.80 -0.59
N PRO A 322 -15.07 26.09 -0.78
CA PRO A 322 -16.04 25.11 -1.30
C PRO A 322 -16.00 25.02 -2.83
N SER A 323 -14.83 25.16 -3.45
CA SER A 323 -14.64 25.18 -4.90
C SER A 323 -13.27 24.60 -5.25
N LEU A 324 -13.12 24.06 -6.47
CA LEU A 324 -11.83 23.57 -6.99
C LEU A 324 -10.84 24.70 -7.34
N LEU A 325 -11.27 25.97 -7.24
CA LEU A 325 -10.38 27.12 -7.36
C LEU A 325 -9.67 27.41 -6.03
N ASP A 326 -10.41 27.34 -4.93
CA ASP A 326 -9.92 27.68 -3.59
C ASP A 326 -9.32 26.48 -2.85
N TYR A 327 -9.88 25.28 -3.08
CA TYR A 327 -9.30 23.99 -2.70
C TYR A 327 -8.34 23.57 -3.82
N LYS A 328 -7.07 23.94 -3.67
CA LYS A 328 -6.07 23.86 -4.74
C LYS A 328 -5.52 22.45 -4.86
N ILE A 329 -6.19 21.66 -5.68
CA ILE A 329 -5.64 20.39 -6.19
C ILE A 329 -4.50 20.72 -7.16
N PRO A 330 -3.32 20.08 -7.05
CA PRO A 330 -2.19 20.38 -7.93
C PRO A 330 -2.50 20.04 -9.40
N THR A 331 -2.04 20.87 -10.32
CA THR A 331 -2.16 20.62 -11.76
C THR A 331 -1.02 19.76 -12.28
N SER A 332 -1.08 19.34 -13.53
CA SER A 332 0.04 18.66 -14.21
C SER A 332 1.31 19.51 -14.32
N LEU A 333 1.20 20.85 -14.22
CA LEU A 333 2.35 21.75 -14.21
C LEU A 333 2.98 21.90 -12.83
N ASP A 334 2.22 21.63 -11.77
CA ASP A 334 2.70 21.67 -10.39
C ASP A 334 3.32 20.32 -9.96
N THR A 335 2.85 19.23 -10.57
CA THR A 335 3.19 17.87 -10.16
C THR A 335 4.70 17.61 -10.33
N PRO A 336 5.40 17.14 -9.28
CA PRO A 336 6.83 16.86 -9.34
C PRO A 336 7.12 15.64 -10.22
N ALA A 337 8.40 15.39 -10.52
CA ALA A 337 8.80 14.10 -11.06
C ALA A 337 8.47 12.98 -10.05
N LEU A 338 7.69 12.00 -10.48
CA LEU A 338 7.33 10.82 -9.69
C LEU A 338 8.09 9.62 -10.24
N GLU A 339 8.80 8.89 -9.38
CA GLU A 339 9.46 7.64 -9.73
C GLU A 339 9.00 6.52 -8.80
N VAL A 340 8.72 5.36 -9.40
CA VAL A 340 8.24 4.19 -8.67
C VAL A 340 9.27 3.07 -8.73
N ILE A 341 9.48 2.42 -7.59
CA ILE A 341 10.24 1.19 -7.46
C ILE A 341 9.33 0.12 -6.89
N VAL A 342 8.99 -0.86 -7.71
CA VAL A 342 8.19 -2.02 -7.27
C VAL A 342 9.09 -3.00 -6.52
N VAL A 343 8.65 -3.39 -5.33
CA VAL A 343 9.27 -4.43 -4.50
C VAL A 343 8.29 -5.60 -4.38
N GLU A 344 8.80 -6.82 -4.43
CA GLU A 344 7.98 -8.03 -4.44
C GLU A 344 8.37 -8.98 -3.29
N SER A 345 7.79 -8.79 -2.11
CA SER A 345 8.04 -9.71 -0.98
C SER A 345 7.32 -11.07 -1.10
N VAL A 346 6.43 -11.23 -2.08
CA VAL A 346 5.60 -12.41 -2.38
C VAL A 346 4.94 -13.02 -1.13
N ASP A 347 3.75 -12.53 -0.78
CA ASP A 347 3.02 -12.99 0.40
C ASP A 347 2.27 -14.32 0.15
N ALA A 348 2.55 -15.35 0.96
CA ALA A 348 2.00 -16.69 0.76
C ALA A 348 0.46 -16.76 0.83
N GLU A 349 -0.20 -15.81 1.50
CA GLU A 349 -1.66 -15.79 1.66
C GLU A 349 -2.36 -14.95 0.57
N GLY A 350 -1.60 -14.19 -0.22
CA GLY A 350 -2.11 -13.37 -1.32
C GLY A 350 -2.35 -14.17 -2.61
N PRO A 351 -3.22 -13.71 -3.51
CA PRO A 351 -3.39 -14.36 -4.81
C PRO A 351 -2.09 -14.22 -5.60
N PHE A 352 -1.41 -15.36 -5.80
CA PHE A 352 -0.09 -15.46 -6.45
C PHE A 352 1.03 -14.67 -5.76
N GLY A 353 0.89 -14.34 -4.47
CA GLY A 353 1.86 -13.52 -3.75
C GLY A 353 1.44 -12.06 -3.54
N ALA A 354 0.32 -11.63 -4.13
CA ALA A 354 -0.04 -10.22 -4.20
C ALA A 354 -0.57 -9.64 -2.88
N LYS A 355 -0.23 -8.38 -2.63
CA LYS A 355 -0.75 -7.51 -1.58
C LYS A 355 -1.40 -6.28 -2.22
N GLU A 356 -1.73 -5.28 -1.41
CA GLU A 356 -2.30 -4.05 -1.93
C GLU A 356 -1.29 -3.10 -2.60
N ALA A 357 -1.80 -2.18 -3.42
CA ALA A 357 -1.02 -1.12 -4.06
C ALA A 357 -1.78 0.23 -4.17
N GLY A 358 -2.91 0.40 -3.49
CA GLY A 358 -3.78 1.56 -3.66
C GLY A 358 -3.49 2.67 -2.64
N GLU A 359 -3.66 2.40 -1.35
CA GLU A 359 -3.63 3.43 -0.31
C GLU A 359 -2.27 3.53 0.39
N GLY A 360 -1.53 2.42 0.46
CA GLY A 360 -0.26 2.35 1.16
C GLY A 360 0.75 3.42 0.77
N PRO A 361 1.03 3.63 -0.54
CA PRO A 361 2.12 4.49 -1.01
C PRO A 361 1.99 5.99 -0.69
N LEU A 362 0.79 6.49 -0.38
CA LEU A 362 0.56 7.88 0.00
C LEU A 362 1.23 8.22 1.33
N ASN A 363 1.10 7.30 2.29
CA ASN A 363 1.43 7.51 3.70
C ASN A 363 2.86 8.04 3.99
N PRO A 364 3.93 7.55 3.34
CA PRO A 364 5.28 8.08 3.56
C PRO A 364 5.55 9.42 2.85
N VAL A 365 4.78 9.83 1.85
CA VAL A 365 5.10 11.02 1.04
C VAL A 365 5.04 12.31 1.85
N ILE A 366 3.97 12.49 2.60
CA ILE A 366 3.73 13.67 3.45
C ILE A 366 4.92 13.88 4.43
N PRO A 367 5.28 12.93 5.31
CA PRO A 367 6.43 13.12 6.20
C PRO A 367 7.79 13.18 5.47
N ALA A 368 7.96 12.53 4.31
CA ALA A 368 9.21 12.65 3.54
C ALA A 368 9.43 14.09 3.07
N ILE A 369 8.39 14.77 2.55
CA ILE A 369 8.45 16.18 2.15
C ILE A 369 8.72 17.08 3.36
N ALA A 370 8.05 16.86 4.50
CA ALA A 370 8.31 17.64 5.72
C ALA A 370 9.76 17.50 6.22
N ASN A 371 10.31 16.28 6.18
CA ASN A 371 11.71 16.02 6.53
C ASN A 371 12.68 16.65 5.53
N ALA A 372 12.33 16.71 4.24
CA ALA A 372 13.12 17.38 3.21
C ALA A 372 13.15 18.90 3.42
N VAL A 373 12.01 19.50 3.77
CA VAL A 373 11.94 20.93 4.14
C VAL A 373 12.80 21.20 5.38
N TYR A 374 12.79 20.31 6.37
CA TYR A 374 13.69 20.43 7.52
C TYR A 374 15.17 20.39 7.10
N ASP A 375 15.58 19.48 6.22
CA ASP A 375 16.95 19.43 5.72
C ASP A 375 17.35 20.74 5.00
N ALA A 376 16.40 21.34 4.26
CA ALA A 376 16.59 22.57 3.50
C ALA A 376 16.74 23.84 4.35
N ILE A 377 15.90 24.01 5.38
CA ILE A 377 15.81 25.29 6.13
C ILE A 377 16.00 25.16 7.65
N ARG A 378 16.18 23.94 8.17
CA ARG A 378 16.40 23.62 9.60
C ARG A 378 15.26 24.02 10.53
N VAL A 379 14.04 24.11 10.01
CA VAL A 379 12.80 24.35 10.78
C VAL A 379 11.89 23.15 10.67
N ARG A 380 11.37 22.65 11.80
CA ARG A 380 10.44 21.51 11.83
C ARG A 380 8.99 21.98 11.63
N PHE A 381 8.24 21.29 10.80
CA PHE A 381 6.80 21.50 10.65
C PHE A 381 6.05 20.35 11.31
N ASP A 382 5.22 20.67 12.30
CA ASP A 382 4.42 19.70 13.06
C ASP A 382 2.94 19.74 12.68
N GLU A 383 2.62 20.40 11.57
CA GLU A 383 1.29 20.51 10.98
C GLU A 383 1.39 20.58 9.45
N THR A 384 0.30 20.21 8.78
CA THR A 384 0.12 20.34 7.33
C THR A 384 -1.05 21.31 7.03
N PRO A 385 -1.12 21.89 5.82
CA PRO A 385 -0.07 21.94 4.80
C PRO A 385 1.10 22.87 5.20
N ILE A 386 2.25 22.72 4.54
CA ILE A 386 3.43 23.58 4.62
C ILE A 386 3.28 24.72 3.59
N THR A 387 2.50 25.74 3.94
CA THR A 387 2.26 26.88 3.05
C THR A 387 3.42 27.86 3.04
N ALA A 388 3.55 28.65 1.97
CA ALA A 388 4.57 29.70 1.87
C ALA A 388 4.51 30.70 3.04
N GLU A 389 3.31 31.05 3.49
CA GLU A 389 3.10 31.92 4.67
C GLU A 389 3.73 31.32 5.94
N LYS A 390 3.55 30.01 6.16
CA LYS A 390 4.15 29.31 7.31
C LYS A 390 5.67 29.20 7.18
N VAL A 391 6.19 29.07 5.96
CA VAL A 391 7.64 29.10 5.70
C VAL A 391 8.23 30.49 5.95
N LEU A 392 7.57 31.56 5.54
CA LEU A 392 8.01 32.92 5.86
C LEU A 392 7.98 33.20 7.36
N ASP A 393 6.97 32.70 8.06
CA ASP A 393 6.88 32.76 9.52
C ASP A 393 8.02 31.96 10.19
N ALA A 394 8.32 30.76 9.68
CA ALA A 394 9.46 29.94 10.13
C ALA A 394 10.78 30.69 9.99
N LEU A 395 10.97 31.41 8.89
CA LEU A 395 12.17 32.19 8.59
C LEU A 395 12.21 33.55 9.33
N GLY A 396 11.21 33.91 10.13
CA GLY A 396 11.14 35.19 10.83
C GLY A 396 10.87 36.40 9.94
N LYS A 397 10.31 36.16 8.74
CA LYS A 397 10.06 37.18 7.71
C LYS A 397 8.61 37.65 7.63
N ARG A 398 7.67 36.94 8.27
CA ARG A 398 6.24 37.28 8.21
C ARG A 398 5.88 38.58 8.92
N ASP A 399 6.54 38.89 10.04
CA ASP A 399 6.25 40.06 10.89
C ASP A 399 7.44 41.03 11.01
N ASN A 400 8.46 40.88 10.15
CA ASN A 400 9.71 41.65 10.15
C ASN A 400 10.47 41.64 11.50
N ARG A 401 10.19 40.70 12.40
CA ARG A 401 10.91 40.61 13.68
C ARG A 401 12.30 39.99 13.54
N GLY A 402 12.58 39.30 12.42
CA GLY A 402 13.90 38.73 12.11
C GLY A 402 14.28 37.52 12.99
N ILE A 403 13.34 36.97 13.75
CA ILE A 403 13.58 35.83 14.64
C ILE A 403 13.12 34.56 13.93
N ALA A 404 14.08 33.76 13.45
CA ALA A 404 13.79 32.45 12.91
C ALA A 404 13.29 31.50 14.02
N LYS A 405 12.29 30.68 13.69
CA LYS A 405 11.72 29.68 14.59
C LYS A 405 12.42 28.34 14.41
N SER A 406 12.48 27.52 15.46
CA SER A 406 12.93 26.12 15.35
C SER A 406 11.80 25.18 14.89
N ARG A 407 10.54 25.62 15.02
CA ARG A 407 9.34 24.83 14.74
C ARG A 407 8.16 25.70 14.32
N ILE A 408 7.31 25.17 13.43
CA ILE A 408 5.95 25.63 13.15
C ILE A 408 4.96 24.53 13.50
N GLY A 409 3.88 24.87 14.20
CA GLY A 409 2.83 23.94 14.60
C GLY A 409 2.00 24.47 15.77
N PRO A 410 1.03 23.70 16.26
CA PRO A 410 0.16 24.10 17.35
C PRO A 410 0.94 24.44 18.63
N GLU A 411 0.60 25.57 19.27
CA GLU A 411 1.21 26.02 20.53
C GLU A 411 0.92 25.06 21.70
N GLY A 412 1.79 25.04 22.73
CA GLY A 412 1.62 24.21 23.94
C GLY A 412 2.15 22.78 23.84
N LEU A 413 2.69 22.38 22.69
CA LEU A 413 3.38 21.09 22.48
C LEU A 413 4.91 21.29 22.55
N GLY A 414 5.52 21.07 23.72
CA GLY A 414 6.98 20.88 23.82
C GLY A 414 7.84 22.03 24.35
N ASP A 415 7.27 23.11 24.90
CA ASP A 415 8.04 24.25 25.45
C ASP A 415 8.76 23.95 26.79
N GLY A 416 8.71 22.71 27.27
CA GLY A 416 9.49 22.27 28.41
C GLY A 416 10.94 22.04 28.00
N LYS A 417 11.89 22.82 28.54
CA LYS A 417 13.35 22.63 28.38
C LYS A 417 13.72 21.16 28.53
N ALA A 418 13.89 20.45 27.42
CA ALA A 418 14.31 19.06 27.42
C ALA A 418 15.80 19.01 27.77
N ASP A 419 16.17 18.29 28.83
CA ASP A 419 17.56 17.98 29.15
C ASP A 419 17.97 16.71 28.37
N PRO A 420 18.81 16.81 27.33
CA PRO A 420 19.21 15.67 26.50
C PRO A 420 19.92 14.58 27.32
N LYS A 421 20.62 14.96 28.41
CA LYS A 421 21.31 14.02 29.31
C LYS A 421 20.32 13.19 30.14
N ARG A 422 19.07 13.63 30.28
CA ARG A 422 17.99 12.88 30.94
C ARG A 422 17.36 11.86 30.01
N ALA A 423 17.23 12.16 28.72
CA ALA A 423 16.73 11.24 27.70
C ALA A 423 17.70 10.07 27.47
N LEU A 424 19.00 10.36 27.30
CA LEU A 424 20.05 9.35 27.15
C LEU A 424 20.18 8.43 28.38
N ARG A 425 20.05 8.98 29.60
CA ARG A 425 20.02 8.18 30.84
C ARG A 425 18.83 7.22 30.93
N ARG A 426 17.71 7.53 30.27
CA ARG A 426 16.56 6.63 30.21
C ARG A 426 16.77 5.51 29.20
N LEU A 427 17.39 5.79 28.05
CA LEU A 427 17.66 4.78 27.01
C LEU A 427 18.67 3.72 27.44
N GLY A 428 19.65 4.06 28.28
CA GLY A 428 20.65 3.11 28.81
C GLY A 428 20.21 2.29 30.04
N ALA A 429 19.01 2.50 30.58
CA ALA A 429 18.53 1.76 31.75
C ALA A 429 17.75 0.51 31.30
N SER A 430 18.17 -0.68 31.75
CA SER A 430 17.43 -1.93 31.53
C SER A 430 16.01 -1.84 32.11
N THR A 431 15.10 -2.64 31.56
CA THR A 431 13.68 -2.70 31.95
C THR A 431 13.51 -2.88 33.46
N ASP A 432 14.35 -3.72 34.08
CA ASP A 432 14.37 -4.00 35.53
C ASP A 432 14.67 -2.76 36.39
N ALA A 433 15.49 -1.83 35.90
CA ALA A 433 15.85 -0.61 36.63
C ALA A 433 14.70 0.41 36.65
N ARG A 434 13.75 0.32 35.71
CA ARG A 434 12.59 1.22 35.63
C ARG A 434 11.47 0.81 36.59
N GLU A 435 11.33 -0.48 36.87
CA GLU A 435 10.25 -1.00 37.73
C GLU A 435 10.53 -0.84 39.22
N ARG A 436 11.79 -0.93 39.68
CA ARG A 436 12.15 -0.74 41.09
C ARG A 436 11.80 0.63 41.67
N LYS A 437 11.63 1.65 40.83
CA LYS A 437 11.27 3.02 41.25
C LYS A 437 9.78 3.26 41.43
N ARG A 438 8.92 2.27 41.14
CA ARG A 438 7.47 2.37 41.41
C ARG A 438 7.06 1.76 42.76
N THR A 439 7.95 1.07 43.43
CA THR A 439 7.71 0.37 44.72
C THR A 439 8.52 0.93 45.89
N SER A 440 9.10 2.12 45.74
CA SER A 440 9.71 2.91 46.81
C SER A 440 9.11 4.30 46.79
#